data_AF-A0A945H5P8-F1
#
_entry.id   AF-A0A945H5P8-F1
#
_cell.length_a   1.000
_cell.length_b   1.000
_cell.length_c   1.000
_cell.angle_alpha   90.00
_cell.angle_beta   90.00
_cell.angle_gamma   90.00
#
_symmetry.space_group_name_H-M   'P 1'
#
loop_
_entity.id
_entity.type
_entity.pdbx_description
1 polymer ?
#
loop_
_entity_poly.entity_id
_entity_poly.type
_entity_poly.pdbx_seq_one_letter_code
_entity_poly.pdbx_strand_id
1 'polypeptide(L)'
;MKVEEHAVVLIHYVLTNNDKEVLDSSEGQDPLAYLHGTGHLIPGLEAQLLGKLAGVTLHFAVDIIDVREATAEELEHGHVH
;
A
#
# COMPACT_ATOMS: atom_id res chain seq x y z
N MET A 1 -4.16 -6.31 18.98
CA MET A 1 -3.78 -4.88 18.91
C MET A 1 -4.44 -4.29 17.66
N LYS A 2 -4.85 -3.01 17.69
CA LYS A 2 -5.45 -2.33 16.53
C LYS A 2 -4.42 -1.39 15.89
N VAL A 3 -4.55 -1.10 14.61
CA VAL A 3 -3.74 -0.08 13.92
C VAL A 3 -4.17 1.31 14.41
N GLU A 4 -3.19 2.13 14.78
CA GLU A 4 -3.36 3.51 15.22
C GLU A 4 -2.32 4.42 14.54
N GLU A 5 -2.54 5.73 14.64
CA GLU A 5 -1.59 6.74 14.19
C GLU A 5 -0.21 6.54 14.82
N HIS A 6 0.85 6.68 14.03
CA HIS A 6 2.25 6.43 14.41
C HIS A 6 2.56 5.01 14.92
N ALA A 7 1.67 4.02 14.70
CA ALA A 7 1.99 2.63 15.00
C ALA A 7 2.92 2.04 13.92
N VAL A 8 3.90 1.24 14.34
CA VAL A 8 4.63 0.35 13.42
C VAL A 8 3.75 -0.87 13.18
N VAL A 9 3.42 -1.12 11.91
CA VAL A 9 2.54 -2.21 11.50
C VAL A 9 3.30 -3.15 10.58
N LEU A 10 3.20 -4.45 10.85
CA LEU A 10 3.76 -5.51 10.04
C LEU A 10 2.63 -6.16 9.24
N ILE A 11 2.79 -6.25 7.93
CA ILE A 11 1.79 -6.86 7.05
C ILE A 11 2.45 -7.93 6.16
N HIS A 12 1.73 -9.04 5.99
CA HIS A 12 1.92 -9.88 4.83
C HIS A 12 0.92 -9.44 3.75
N TYR A 13 1.39 -9.38 2.50
CA TYR A 13 0.59 -9.04 1.35
C TYR A 13 0.83 -10.00 0.18
N VAL A 14 -0.16 -10.02 -0.71
CA VAL A 14 -0.09 -10.60 -2.05
C VAL A 14 -0.66 -9.55 -3.00
N LEU A 15 0.12 -9.18 -4.01
CA LEU A 15 -0.31 -8.30 -5.10
C LEU A 15 -0.60 -9.16 -6.32
N THR A 16 -1.79 -9.02 -6.89
CA THR A 16 -2.18 -9.75 -8.10
C THR A 16 -2.66 -8.81 -9.19
N ASN A 17 -2.57 -9.25 -10.44
CA ASN A 17 -3.34 -8.66 -11.52
C ASN A 17 -4.80 -9.18 -11.52
N ASN A 18 -5.61 -8.75 -12.49
CA ASN A 18 -7.01 -9.17 -12.61
C ASN A 18 -7.19 -10.66 -12.96
N ASP A 19 -6.16 -11.28 -13.53
CA ASP A 19 -6.14 -12.72 -13.84
C ASP A 19 -5.70 -13.57 -12.63
N LYS A 20 -5.50 -12.94 -11.46
CA LYS A 20 -5.02 -13.53 -10.21
C LYS A 20 -3.59 -14.06 -10.28
N GLU A 21 -2.83 -13.63 -11.27
CA GLU A 21 -1.39 -13.90 -11.31
C GLU A 21 -0.72 -13.03 -10.24
N VAL A 22 0.14 -13.66 -9.43
CA VAL A 22 0.90 -12.96 -8.40
C VAL A 22 1.99 -12.13 -9.06
N LEU A 23 1.92 -10.82 -8.87
CA LEU A 23 2.94 -9.88 -9.33
C LEU A 23 4.02 -9.70 -8.26
N ASP A 24 3.62 -9.72 -6.99
CA ASP A 24 4.51 -9.58 -5.83
C ASP A 24 3.87 -10.20 -4.58
N SER A 25 4.69 -10.66 -3.63
CA SER A 25 4.19 -11.16 -2.35
C SER A 25 5.27 -11.19 -1.29
N SER A 26 4.84 -11.10 -0.03
CA SER A 26 5.69 -11.36 1.14
C SER A 26 5.65 -12.83 1.62
N GLU A 27 5.03 -13.74 0.87
CA GLU A 27 4.91 -15.14 1.29
C GLU A 27 6.30 -15.82 1.30
N GLY A 28 6.65 -16.46 2.41
CA GLY A 28 7.96 -17.07 2.60
C GLY A 28 9.11 -16.09 2.89
N GLN A 29 8.79 -14.81 3.13
CA GLN A 29 9.74 -13.74 3.47
C GLN A 29 9.35 -13.04 4.77
N ASP A 30 10.18 -12.10 5.23
CA ASP A 30 9.80 -11.22 6.34
C ASP A 30 8.61 -10.33 5.93
N PRO A 31 7.68 -10.04 6.86
CA PRO A 31 6.57 -9.13 6.59
C PRO A 31 7.07 -7.71 6.31
N LEU A 32 6.33 -6.98 5.49
CA LEU A 32 6.57 -5.56 5.27
C LEU A 32 6.24 -4.78 6.55
N ALA A 33 7.23 -4.10 7.12
CA ALA A 33 7.02 -3.15 8.20
C ALA A 33 6.84 -1.74 7.63
N TYR A 34 5.82 -1.02 8.09
CA TYR A 34 5.63 0.40 7.77
C TYR A 34 5.17 1.19 9.00
N LEU A 35 5.37 2.51 8.97
CA LEU A 35 4.87 3.44 10.00
C LEU A 35 3.56 4.04 9.51
N HIS A 36 2.48 3.83 10.27
CA HIS A 36 1.16 4.30 9.90
C HIS A 36 1.04 5.82 10.03
N GLY A 37 0.48 6.45 9.01
CA GLY A 37 0.19 7.88 8.92
C GLY A 37 1.31 8.74 8.33
N THR A 38 2.36 8.13 7.77
CA THR A 38 3.48 8.88 7.15
C THR A 38 3.41 8.96 5.63
N GLY A 39 2.34 8.45 5.00
CA GLY A 39 2.16 8.54 3.55
C GLY A 39 3.11 7.64 2.74
N HIS A 40 3.70 6.62 3.38
CA HIS A 40 4.52 5.62 2.68
C HIS A 40 3.69 4.52 2.00
N LEU A 41 2.40 4.46 2.27
CA LEU A 41 1.44 3.59 1.58
C LEU A 41 0.49 4.40 0.71
N ILE A 42 -0.19 3.71 -0.21
CA ILE A 42 -1.28 4.31 -0.99
C ILE A 42 -2.30 4.90 0.00
N PRO A 43 -2.65 6.20 -0.08
CA PRO A 43 -3.45 6.87 0.94
C PRO A 43 -4.79 6.18 1.24
N GLY A 44 -5.47 5.66 0.20
CA GLY A 44 -6.72 4.92 0.36
C GLY A 44 -6.56 3.55 1.02
N LEU A 45 -5.40 2.90 0.88
CA LEU A 45 -5.06 1.68 1.59
C LEU A 45 -4.77 2.00 3.07
N GLU A 46 -3.91 2.98 3.31
CA GLU A 46 -3.55 3.42 4.67
C GLU A 46 -4.79 3.80 5.48
N ALA A 47 -5.66 4.65 4.94
CA ALA A 47 -6.90 5.06 5.59
C ALA A 47 -7.81 3.86 5.95
N GLN A 48 -7.86 2.83 5.11
CA GLN A 48 -8.69 1.64 5.38
C GLN A 48 -8.09 0.70 6.43
N LEU A 49 -6.77 0.75 6.66
CA LEU A 49 -6.10 -0.03 7.69
C LEU A 49 -6.29 0.55 9.09
N LEU A 50 -6.57 1.85 9.22
CA LEU A 50 -6.79 2.51 10.51
C LEU A 50 -7.88 1.82 11.33
N GLY A 51 -7.58 1.53 12.60
CA GLY A 51 -8.50 0.88 13.54
C GLY A 51 -8.73 -0.62 13.31
N LYS A 52 -8.16 -1.23 12.27
CA LYS A 52 -8.26 -2.68 12.02
C LYS A 52 -7.43 -3.45 13.03
N LEU A 53 -7.89 -4.66 13.37
CA LEU A 53 -7.19 -5.54 14.31
C LEU A 53 -6.09 -6.33 13.59
N ALA A 54 -4.96 -6.52 14.27
CA ALA A 54 -3.91 -7.43 13.82
C ALA A 54 -4.46 -8.84 13.60
N GLY A 55 -3.98 -9.52 12.54
CA GLY A 55 -4.43 -10.85 12.14
C GLY A 55 -5.66 -10.87 11.22
N VAL A 56 -6.26 -9.72 10.92
CA VAL A 56 -7.37 -9.64 9.95
C VAL A 56 -6.82 -9.54 8.54
N THR A 57 -7.27 -10.43 7.66
CA THR A 57 -7.02 -10.33 6.21
C THR A 57 -8.02 -9.38 5.56
N LEU A 58 -7.52 -8.47 4.74
CA LEU A 58 -8.31 -7.49 3.99
C LEU A 58 -7.96 -7.61 2.51
N HIS A 59 -8.91 -7.26 1.65
CA HIS A 59 -8.73 -7.25 0.20
C HIS A 59 -9.01 -5.85 -0.33
N PHE A 60 -8.12 -5.36 -1.18
CA PHE A 60 -8.20 -4.03 -1.77
C PHE A 60 -8.04 -4.16 -3.28
N ALA A 61 -8.68 -3.27 -4.03
CA ALA A 61 -8.55 -3.16 -5.47
C ALA A 61 -8.20 -1.70 -5.82
N VAL A 62 -7.42 -1.54 -6.89
CA VAL A 62 -7.03 -0.24 -7.43
C VAL A 62 -7.36 -0.22 -8.91
N ASP A 63 -8.15 0.78 -9.32
CA ASP A 63 -8.46 1.03 -10.72
C ASP A 63 -7.57 2.15 -11.24
N ILE A 64 -6.93 1.91 -12.38
CA ILE A 64 -6.24 2.98 -13.12
C ILE A 64 -7.30 3.75 -13.90
N ILE A 65 -7.66 4.93 -13.41
CA ILE A 65 -8.72 5.75 -13.99
C ILE A 65 -8.24 6.69 -15.09
N ASP A 66 -6.97 7.08 -15.07
CA ASP A 66 -6.38 8.01 -16.03
C ASP A 66 -4.87 7.83 -16.08
N VAL A 67 -4.27 8.19 -17.22
CA VAL A 67 -2.82 8.17 -17.43
C VAL A 67 -2.43 9.40 -18.25
N ARG A 68 -1.48 10.17 -17.74
CA ARG A 68 -0.86 11.29 -18.45
C ARG A 68 0.66 11.17 -18.46
N GLU A 69 1.29 11.87 -19.39
CA GLU A 69 2.74 12.05 -19.34
C GLU A 69 3.13 12.86 -18.09
N ALA A 70 4.23 12.45 -17.46
CA ALA A 70 4.84 13.21 -16.37
C ALA A 70 5.50 14.47 -16.93
N THR A 71 5.44 15.58 -16.18
CA THR A 71 6.18 16.80 -16.53
C THR A 71 7.68 16.60 -16.25
N ALA A 72 8.53 17.44 -16.84
CA ALA A 72 9.97 17.40 -16.56
C ALA A 72 10.28 17.60 -15.06
N GLU A 73 9.53 18.48 -14.38
CA GLU A 73 9.69 18.73 -12.95
C GLU A 73 9.30 17.52 -12.09
N GLU A 74 8.21 16.83 -12.43
CA GLU A 74 7.78 15.62 -11.73
C GLU A 74 8.80 14.49 -11.89
N LEU A 75 9.43 14.38 -13.07
CA LEU A 75 10.52 13.43 -13.31
C LEU A 75 11.77 13.78 -12.50
N GLU A 76 12.12 15.05 -12.40
CA GLU A 76 13.27 15.53 -11.60
C GLU A 76 13.05 15.33 -10.10
N HIS A 77 11.83 15.53 -9.61
CA HIS A 77 11.48 15.43 -8.19
C HIS A 77 11.02 14.02 -7.75
N GLY A 78 10.64 13.15 -8.69
CA GLY A 78 10.18 11.79 -8.41
C GLY A 78 8.78 11.68 -7.79
N HIS A 79 7.97 12.75 -7.88
CA HIS A 79 6.59 12.77 -7.38
C HIS A 79 5.71 13.74 -8.19
N VAL A 80 4.40 13.51 -8.15
CA VAL A 80 3.36 14.32 -8.82
C VAL A 80 3.20 15.70 -8.15
N HIS A 81 2.91 16.74 -8.96
CA HIS A 81 2.60 18.10 -8.50
C HIS A 81 1.16 18.51 -8.88
#